data_AF-A0A2V8T7B2-F1
#
_entry.id   AF-A0A2V8T7B2-F1
#
_cell.length_a   1.000
_cell.length_b   1.000
_cell.length_c   1.000
_cell.angle_alpha   90.00
_cell.angle_beta   90.00
_cell.angle_gamma   90.00
#
_symmetry.space_group_name_H-M   'P 1'
#
loop_
_entity.id
_entity.type
_entity.pdbx_description
1 polymer ?
#
loop_
_entity_poly.entity_id
_entity_poly.type
_entity_poly.pdbx_seq_one_letter_code
_entity_poly.pdbx_strand_id
1 'polypeptide(L)'
;MKVLQRTLFVVTALVLFTQTVRHLYVRYLEPTGSVLDRYEPPVAADIKKANSLDELIRLYDEAYNKVKAAEAESKDQPKDPTVVSGRIEDEPYKSERLLKEGIRDWESKSKEVFELRYFWFSGLAFLIIGLFCYERVSPWLGLTLLIAGFAEMIWATSPSFRGGPQTEFDRLLTNKIIFSSISLVLLLAIGYASRRIEIKPATTKSIVDQEA
;
A
#
# COMPACT_ATOMS: atom_id res chain seq x y z
N MET A 1 12.95 -10.51 -30.01
CA MET A 1 11.95 -10.00 -29.03
C MET A 1 11.36 -11.08 -28.13
N LYS A 2 11.01 -12.27 -28.64
CA LYS A 2 10.34 -13.32 -27.84
C LYS A 2 11.10 -13.73 -26.58
N VAL A 3 12.42 -13.87 -26.67
CA VAL A 3 13.26 -14.22 -25.50
C VAL A 3 13.16 -13.11 -24.44
N LEU A 4 13.36 -11.85 -24.83
CA LEU A 4 13.22 -10.70 -23.92
C LEU A 4 11.85 -10.65 -23.25
N GLN A 5 10.76 -10.82 -24.00
CA GLN A 5 9.41 -10.83 -23.45
C GLN A 5 9.20 -11.98 -22.45
N ARG A 6 9.69 -13.18 -22.76
CA ARG A 6 9.63 -14.33 -21.84
C ARG A 6 10.43 -14.06 -20.57
N THR A 7 11.63 -13.50 -20.69
CA THR A 7 12.47 -13.14 -19.55
C THR A 7 11.78 -12.11 -18.67
N LEU A 8 11.29 -11.02 -19.24
CA LEU A 8 10.56 -9.98 -18.50
C LEU A 8 9.33 -10.55 -17.82
N PHE A 9 8.53 -11.35 -18.53
CA PHE A 9 7.36 -12.02 -17.96
C PHE A 9 7.73 -12.87 -16.74
N VAL A 10 8.78 -13.70 -16.83
CA VAL A 10 9.23 -14.55 -15.71
C VAL A 10 9.70 -13.70 -14.54
N VAL A 11 10.52 -12.66 -14.79
CA VAL A 11 11.03 -11.77 -13.74
C VAL A 11 9.88 -11.04 -13.04
N THR A 12 8.97 -10.42 -13.80
CA THR A 12 7.80 -9.71 -13.26
C THR A 12 6.90 -10.67 -12.46
N ALA A 13 6.67 -11.89 -12.95
CA ALA A 13 5.88 -12.89 -12.25
C ALA A 13 6.51 -13.30 -10.90
N LEU A 14 7.81 -13.54 -10.88
CA LEU A 14 8.54 -13.90 -9.65
C LEU A 14 8.50 -12.77 -8.62
N VAL A 15 8.66 -11.52 -9.05
CA VAL A 15 8.59 -10.33 -8.17
C VAL A 15 7.19 -10.19 -7.57
N LEU A 16 6.15 -10.19 -8.40
CA LEU A 16 4.76 -10.06 -7.94
C LEU A 16 4.35 -11.22 -7.03
N PHE A 17 4.76 -12.44 -7.36
CA PHE A 17 4.48 -13.61 -6.52
C PHE A 17 5.16 -13.50 -5.15
N THR A 18 6.44 -13.15 -5.12
CA THR A 18 7.20 -12.98 -3.86
C THR A 18 6.60 -11.87 -3.00
N GLN A 19 6.22 -10.74 -3.60
CA GLN A 19 5.53 -9.65 -2.90
C GLN A 19 4.18 -10.10 -2.34
N THR A 20 3.39 -10.82 -3.12
CA THR A 20 2.07 -11.34 -2.69
C THR A 20 2.22 -12.27 -1.48
N VAL A 21 3.15 -13.24 -1.56
CA VAL A 21 3.44 -14.17 -0.46
C VAL A 21 3.92 -13.42 0.78
N ARG A 22 4.79 -12.42 0.61
CA ARG A 22 5.25 -11.59 1.73
C ARG A 22 4.10 -10.85 2.40
N HIS A 23 3.20 -10.24 1.63
CA HIS A 23 2.04 -9.55 2.21
C HIS A 23 1.09 -10.51 2.94
N LEU A 24 0.87 -11.70 2.39
CA LEU A 24 0.10 -12.76 3.06
C LEU A 24 0.76 -13.21 4.37
N TYR A 25 2.09 -13.40 4.36
CA TYR A 25 2.84 -13.74 5.57
C TYR A 25 2.68 -12.66 6.65
N VAL A 26 2.90 -11.39 6.30
CA VAL A 26 2.76 -10.27 7.24
C VAL A 26 1.33 -10.17 7.78
N ARG A 27 0.32 -10.49 6.96
CA ARG A 27 -1.10 -10.36 7.34
C ARG A 27 -1.55 -11.47 8.29
N TYR A 28 -1.16 -12.71 8.01
CA TYR A 28 -1.79 -13.88 8.60
C TYR A 28 -0.86 -14.73 9.47
N LEU A 29 0.45 -14.66 9.25
CA LEU A 29 1.42 -15.55 9.90
C LEU A 29 2.35 -14.82 10.86
N GLU A 30 2.66 -13.54 10.61
CA GLU A 30 3.57 -12.79 11.46
C GLU A 30 2.90 -12.46 12.81
N PRO A 31 3.47 -12.90 13.95
CA PRO A 31 2.88 -12.62 15.26
C PRO A 31 2.88 -11.11 15.53
N THR A 32 1.70 -10.57 15.80
CA THR A 32 1.47 -9.13 16.07
C THR A 32 1.31 -8.82 17.55
N GLY A 33 1.06 -9.82 18.39
CA GLY A 33 0.93 -9.66 19.84
C GLY A 33 2.29 -9.53 20.52
N SER A 34 2.44 -8.50 21.35
CA SER A 34 3.59 -8.31 22.22
C SER A 34 3.23 -8.73 23.65
N VAL A 35 4.16 -9.39 24.35
CA VAL A 35 4.00 -9.66 25.79
C VAL A 35 3.89 -8.35 26.59
N LEU A 36 4.38 -7.25 26.03
CA LEU A 36 4.30 -5.92 26.62
C LEU A 36 2.92 -5.27 26.44
N ASP A 37 2.04 -5.79 25.58
CA ASP A 37 0.70 -5.23 25.36
C ASP A 37 -0.12 -5.17 26.67
N ARG A 38 0.14 -6.08 27.62
CA ARG A 38 -0.51 -6.10 28.95
C ARG A 38 -0.12 -4.94 29.87
N TYR A 39 0.99 -4.26 29.56
CA TYR A 39 1.50 -3.12 30.32
C TYR A 39 1.27 -1.79 29.60
N GLU A 40 0.67 -1.82 28.41
CA GLU A 40 0.34 -0.61 27.69
C GLU A 40 -0.77 0.18 28.40
N PRO A 41 -0.70 1.52 28.36
CA PRO A 41 -1.77 2.34 28.91
C PRO A 41 -3.09 2.05 28.15
N PRO A 42 -4.26 2.14 28.82
CA PRO A 42 -5.56 1.87 28.20
C PRO A 42 -5.77 2.62 26.88
N VAL A 43 -5.31 3.88 26.83
CA VAL A 43 -5.40 4.73 25.63
C VAL A 43 -4.66 4.15 24.43
N ALA A 44 -3.53 3.46 24.61
CA ALA A 44 -2.83 2.80 23.52
C ALA A 44 -3.63 1.60 22.97
N ALA A 45 -4.32 0.86 23.84
CA ALA A 45 -5.21 -0.21 23.43
C ALA A 45 -6.43 0.32 22.68
N ASP A 46 -6.98 1.46 23.11
CA ASP A 46 -8.11 2.12 22.44
C ASP A 46 -7.71 2.65 21.06
N ILE A 47 -6.51 3.25 20.93
CA ILE A 47 -5.95 3.65 19.63
C ILE A 47 -5.79 2.45 18.70
N LYS A 48 -5.26 1.32 19.19
CA LYS A 48 -5.09 0.11 18.38
C LYS A 48 -6.43 -0.45 17.88
N LYS A 49 -7.50 -0.31 18.67
CA LYS A 49 -8.85 -0.83 18.38
C LYS A 49 -9.74 0.12 17.59
N ALA A 50 -9.37 1.40 17.49
CA ALA A 50 -10.16 2.39 16.79
C ALA A 50 -10.42 1.96 15.34
N ASN A 51 -11.68 2.07 14.91
CA ASN A 51 -12.11 1.63 13.58
C ASN A 51 -12.23 2.79 12.58
N SER A 52 -12.27 4.01 13.09
CA SER A 52 -12.38 5.24 12.30
C SER A 52 -11.52 6.37 12.88
N LEU A 53 -11.18 7.32 12.00
CA LEU A 53 -10.51 8.56 12.38
C LEU A 53 -11.39 9.39 13.33
N ASP A 54 -12.71 9.43 13.11
CA ASP A 54 -13.65 10.17 13.97
C ASP A 54 -13.64 9.65 15.42
N GLU A 55 -13.45 8.35 15.61
CA GLU A 55 -13.34 7.74 16.94
C GLU A 55 -12.06 8.22 17.66
N LEU A 56 -10.93 8.28 16.94
CA LEU A 56 -9.67 8.83 17.46
C LEU A 56 -9.77 10.33 17.77
N ILE A 57 -10.43 11.11 16.90
CA ILE A 57 -10.65 12.54 17.12
C ILE A 57 -11.48 12.76 18.39
N ARG A 58 -12.54 11.98 18.59
CA ARG A 58 -13.38 12.09 19.80
C ARG A 58 -12.59 11.80 21.08
N LEU A 59 -11.74 10.77 21.06
CA LEU A 59 -10.86 10.46 22.19
C LEU A 59 -9.83 11.57 22.43
N TYR A 60 -9.29 12.15 21.35
CA TYR A 60 -8.37 13.28 21.43
C TYR A 60 -9.04 14.53 22.01
N ASP A 61 -10.25 14.86 21.60
CA ASP A 61 -11.00 16.00 22.13
C ASP A 61 -11.25 15.85 23.64
N GLU A 62 -11.55 14.63 24.10
CA GLU A 62 -11.70 14.35 25.53
C GLU A 62 -10.38 14.55 26.29
N ALA A 63 -9.27 14.01 25.78
CA ALA A 63 -7.95 14.17 26.38
C ALA A 63 -7.49 15.63 26.39
N TYR A 64 -7.70 16.36 25.28
CA TYR A 64 -7.38 17.77 25.13
C TYR A 64 -8.14 18.64 26.13
N ASN A 65 -9.42 18.37 26.34
CA ASN A 65 -10.22 19.10 27.34
C ASN A 65 -9.73 18.83 28.77
N LYS A 66 -9.28 17.61 29.09
CA LYS A 66 -8.67 17.28 30.39
C LYS A 66 -7.35 18.02 30.60
N VAL A 67 -6.49 18.08 29.58
CA VAL A 67 -5.25 18.86 29.61
C VAL A 67 -5.56 20.33 29.85
N LYS A 68 -6.49 20.91 29.09
CA LYS A 68 -6.90 22.30 29.24
C LYS A 68 -7.44 22.62 30.65
N ALA A 69 -8.20 21.70 31.24
CA ALA A 69 -8.68 21.83 32.62
C ALA A 69 -7.52 21.79 33.63
N ALA A 70 -6.60 20.83 33.50
CA ALA A 70 -5.41 20.71 34.36
C ALA A 70 -4.48 21.94 34.26
N GLU A 71 -4.32 22.50 33.06
CA GLU A 71 -3.58 23.74 32.85
C GLU A 71 -4.27 24.95 33.48
N ALA A 72 -5.60 25.02 33.44
CA ALA A 72 -6.37 26.09 34.06
C ALA A 72 -6.26 26.08 35.59
N GLU A 73 -6.26 24.89 36.20
CA GLU A 73 -6.04 24.70 37.65
C GLU A 73 -4.58 25.00 38.06
N SER A 74 -3.62 24.76 37.16
CA SER A 74 -2.19 24.96 37.43
C SER A 74 -1.69 26.40 37.19
N LYS A 75 -2.56 27.35 36.82
CA LYS A 75 -2.16 28.74 36.53
C LYS A 75 -1.52 29.47 37.71
N ASP A 76 -1.79 29.02 38.94
CA ASP A 76 -1.28 29.64 40.16
C ASP A 76 0.02 29.01 40.71
N GLN A 77 0.58 27.99 40.04
CA GLN A 77 1.84 27.35 40.46
C GLN A 77 3.05 27.86 39.64
N PRO A 78 4.21 28.10 40.28
CA PRO A 78 5.43 28.51 39.59
C PRO A 78 5.88 27.44 38.58
N LYS A 79 6.14 27.86 37.34
CA LYS A 79 6.59 27.01 36.23
C LYS A 79 8.08 26.69 36.37
N ASP A 80 8.42 25.76 37.26
CA ASP A 80 9.76 25.19 37.30
C ASP A 80 9.97 24.30 36.04
N PRO A 81 10.98 24.55 35.20
CA PRO A 81 11.24 23.76 33.99
C PRO A 81 11.49 22.27 34.25
N THR A 82 11.96 21.87 35.44
CA THR A 82 12.11 20.44 35.79
C THR A 82 10.75 19.75 36.04
N VAL A 83 9.78 20.48 36.59
CA VAL A 83 8.40 19.99 36.81
C VAL A 83 7.63 19.93 35.48
N VAL A 84 7.90 20.85 34.55
CA VAL A 84 7.28 20.85 33.22
C VAL A 84 7.67 19.61 32.40
N SER A 85 8.92 19.13 32.50
CA SER A 85 9.34 17.93 31.78
C SER A 85 8.70 16.64 32.33
N GLY A 86 8.44 16.57 33.64
CA GLY A 86 7.73 15.45 34.26
C GLY A 86 6.25 15.39 33.87
N ARG A 87 5.59 16.56 33.76
CA ARG A 87 4.18 16.66 33.37
C ARG A 87 3.87 16.07 31.98
N ILE A 88 4.86 15.99 31.08
CA ILE A 88 4.69 15.43 29.74
C ILE A 88 4.47 13.89 29.78
N GLU A 89 4.98 13.22 30.82
CA GLU A 89 4.81 11.78 31.01
C GLU A 89 3.61 11.43 31.91
N ASP A 90 3.02 12.44 32.56
CA ASP A 90 1.87 12.28 33.43
C ASP A 90 0.54 12.41 32.66
N GLU A 91 -0.50 11.77 33.21
CA GLU A 91 -1.87 12.02 32.75
C GLU A 91 -2.30 13.45 33.16
N PRO A 92 -2.97 14.22 32.29
CA PRO A 92 -3.58 13.82 31.01
C PRO A 92 -2.71 14.05 29.75
N TYR A 93 -1.51 14.62 29.86
CA TYR A 93 -0.67 15.02 28.73
C TYR A 93 -0.13 13.81 27.94
N LYS A 94 0.19 12.71 28.64
CA LYS A 94 0.62 11.46 28.01
C LYS A 94 -0.43 10.91 27.04
N SER A 95 -1.70 10.87 27.48
CA SER A 95 -2.82 10.41 26.65
C SER A 95 -3.04 11.29 25.43
N GLU A 96 -3.01 12.62 25.58
CA GLU A 96 -3.12 13.56 24.46
C GLU A 96 -2.01 13.33 23.43
N ARG A 97 -0.75 13.17 23.88
CA ARG A 97 0.39 12.93 22.99
C ARG A 97 0.23 11.63 22.22
N LEU A 98 -0.11 10.53 22.90
CA LEU A 98 -0.32 9.22 22.27
C LEU A 98 -1.45 9.26 21.24
N LEU A 99 -2.57 9.92 21.56
CA LEU A 99 -3.70 10.08 20.64
C LEU A 99 -3.31 10.92 19.42
N LYS A 100 -2.56 12.00 19.62
CA LYS A 100 -2.04 12.84 18.53
C LYS A 100 -1.11 12.08 17.59
N GLU A 101 -0.22 11.27 18.14
CA GLU A 101 0.64 10.37 17.37
C GLU A 101 -0.18 9.32 16.61
N GLY A 102 -1.16 8.69 17.27
CA GLY A 102 -2.07 7.73 16.65
C GLY A 102 -2.88 8.31 15.49
N ILE A 103 -3.37 9.55 15.62
CA ILE A 103 -4.06 10.29 14.54
C ILE A 103 -3.11 10.55 13.37
N ARG A 104 -1.91 11.06 13.64
CA ARG A 104 -0.91 11.32 12.58
C ARG A 104 -0.51 10.06 11.82
N ASP A 105 -0.34 8.96 12.55
CA ASP A 105 -0.05 7.67 11.95
C ASP A 105 -1.22 7.18 11.09
N TRP A 106 -2.46 7.34 11.56
CA TRP A 106 -3.65 7.03 10.78
C TRP A 106 -3.70 7.84 9.48
N GLU A 107 -3.53 9.16 9.55
CA GLU A 107 -3.52 10.06 8.39
C GLU A 107 -2.41 9.68 7.39
N SER A 108 -1.21 9.37 7.89
CA SER A 108 -0.11 8.89 7.05
C SER A 108 -0.47 7.60 6.31
N LYS A 109 -1.11 6.64 6.98
CA LYS A 109 -1.52 5.37 6.36
C LYS A 109 -2.65 5.54 5.36
N SER A 110 -3.63 6.40 5.66
CA SER A 110 -4.67 6.74 4.69
C SER A 110 -4.09 7.44 3.44
N LYS A 111 -3.07 8.28 3.61
CA LYS A 111 -2.33 8.87 2.49
C LYS A 111 -1.58 7.79 1.68
N GLU A 112 -0.90 6.85 2.33
CA GLU A 112 -0.26 5.72 1.65
C GLU A 112 -1.27 4.89 0.83
N VAL A 113 -2.48 4.65 1.34
CA VAL A 113 -3.55 3.95 0.60
C VAL A 113 -3.97 4.73 -0.64
N PHE A 114 -4.11 6.05 -0.52
CA PHE A 114 -4.45 6.91 -1.65
C PHE A 114 -3.35 6.92 -2.73
N GLU A 115 -2.10 7.13 -2.32
CA GLU A 115 -0.93 7.11 -3.22
C GLU A 115 -0.83 5.76 -3.93
N LEU A 116 -0.99 4.65 -3.20
CA LEU A 116 -1.01 3.30 -3.76
C LEU A 116 -2.05 3.16 -4.88
N ARG A 117 -3.29 3.63 -4.65
CA ARG A 117 -4.34 3.56 -5.67
C ARG A 117 -3.98 4.41 -6.88
N TYR A 118 -3.52 5.64 -6.66
CA TYR A 118 -3.16 6.55 -7.73
C TYR A 118 -2.07 5.99 -8.65
N PHE A 119 -0.95 5.53 -8.07
CA PHE A 119 0.17 4.96 -8.83
C PHE A 119 -0.18 3.61 -9.46
N TRP A 120 -1.02 2.80 -8.82
CA TRP A 120 -1.49 1.56 -9.43
C TRP A 120 -2.35 1.84 -10.68
N PHE A 121 -3.25 2.82 -10.61
CA PHE A 121 -4.09 3.21 -11.76
C PHE A 121 -3.28 3.90 -12.88
N SER A 122 -2.24 4.69 -12.54
CA SER A 122 -1.35 5.23 -13.57
C SER A 122 -0.58 4.11 -14.29
N GLY A 123 -0.10 3.10 -13.55
CA GLY A 123 0.46 1.89 -14.12
C GLY A 123 -0.53 1.15 -15.04
N LEU A 124 -1.80 1.06 -14.65
CA LEU A 124 -2.85 0.45 -15.47
C LEU A 124 -3.08 1.23 -16.77
N ALA A 125 -3.10 2.57 -16.71
CA ALA A 125 -3.20 3.40 -17.91
C ALA A 125 -2.03 3.14 -18.87
N PHE A 126 -0.80 3.05 -18.37
CA PHE A 126 0.35 2.67 -19.19
C PHE A 126 0.24 1.27 -19.78
N LEU A 127 -0.32 0.29 -19.05
CA LEU A 127 -0.58 -1.04 -19.61
C LEU A 127 -1.57 -0.99 -20.78
N ILE A 128 -2.68 -0.25 -20.64
CA ILE A 128 -3.71 -0.14 -21.69
C ILE A 128 -3.12 0.53 -22.94
N ILE A 129 -2.44 1.66 -22.77
CA ILE A 129 -1.79 2.39 -23.87
C ILE A 129 -0.69 1.53 -24.49
N GLY A 130 0.12 0.85 -23.66
CA GLY A 130 1.18 -0.03 -24.10
C GLY A 130 0.66 -1.19 -24.95
N LEU A 131 -0.44 -1.82 -24.54
CA LEU A 131 -1.10 -2.88 -25.30
C LEU A 131 -1.60 -2.37 -26.66
N PHE A 132 -2.24 -1.19 -26.68
CA PHE A 132 -2.70 -0.56 -27.91
C PHE A 132 -1.53 -0.22 -28.86
N CYS A 133 -0.46 0.38 -28.34
CA CYS A 133 0.74 0.70 -29.11
C CYS A 133 1.45 -0.55 -29.63
N TYR A 134 1.46 -1.64 -28.85
CA TYR A 134 2.06 -2.91 -29.22
C TYR A 134 1.37 -3.52 -30.45
N GLU A 135 0.04 -3.43 -30.52
CA GLU A 135 -0.74 -3.97 -31.64
C GLU A 135 -0.81 -3.06 -32.86
N ARG A 136 -0.88 -1.74 -32.68
CA ARG A 136 -1.25 -0.79 -33.75
C ARG A 136 -0.12 0.10 -34.26
N VAL A 137 0.90 0.38 -33.44
CA VAL A 137 1.86 1.46 -33.74
C VAL A 137 3.27 0.92 -33.87
N SER A 138 3.84 0.44 -32.77
CA SER A 138 5.22 -0.05 -32.72
C SER A 138 5.36 -1.04 -31.56
N PRO A 139 5.76 -2.29 -31.83
CA PRO A 139 5.96 -3.29 -30.80
C PRO A 139 6.99 -2.88 -29.72
N TRP A 140 7.99 -2.09 -30.10
CA TRP A 140 9.00 -1.59 -29.16
C TRP A 140 8.42 -0.57 -28.17
N LEU A 141 7.67 0.41 -28.69
CA LEU A 141 7.03 1.41 -27.85
C LEU A 141 6.02 0.76 -26.90
N GLY A 142 5.21 -0.17 -27.43
CA GLY A 142 4.26 -0.95 -26.64
C GLY A 142 4.95 -1.74 -25.53
N LEU A 143 6.06 -2.42 -25.84
CA LEU A 143 6.82 -3.16 -24.83
C LEU A 143 7.39 -2.25 -23.72
N THR A 144 7.95 -1.08 -24.07
CA THR A 144 8.46 -0.12 -23.08
C THR A 144 7.35 0.38 -22.16
N LEU A 145 6.18 0.71 -22.70
CA LEU A 145 5.03 1.13 -21.90
C LEU A 145 4.48 0.01 -21.02
N LEU A 146 4.47 -1.23 -21.50
CA LEU A 146 4.10 -2.39 -20.68
C LEU A 146 5.06 -2.59 -19.51
N ILE A 147 6.38 -2.47 -19.76
CA ILE A 147 7.40 -2.54 -18.70
C ILE A 147 7.19 -1.41 -17.69
N ALA A 148 6.98 -0.17 -18.15
CA ALA A 148 6.72 0.97 -17.28
C ALA A 148 5.46 0.76 -16.42
N GLY A 149 4.36 0.28 -17.02
CA GLY A 149 3.12 0.00 -16.30
C GLY A 149 3.29 -1.05 -15.21
N PHE A 150 3.99 -2.15 -15.49
CA PHE A 150 4.27 -3.17 -14.46
C PHE A 150 5.27 -2.69 -13.41
N ALA A 151 6.30 -1.92 -13.79
CA ALA A 151 7.25 -1.34 -12.85
C ALA A 151 6.54 -0.44 -11.84
N GLU A 152 5.62 0.40 -12.30
CA GLU A 152 4.83 1.28 -11.45
C GLU A 152 3.92 0.49 -10.49
N MET A 153 3.24 -0.55 -10.98
CA MET A 153 2.41 -1.42 -10.12
C MET A 153 3.23 -2.17 -9.06
N ILE A 154 4.42 -2.66 -9.43
CA ILE A 154 5.35 -3.33 -8.50
C ILE A 154 5.84 -2.35 -7.43
N TRP A 155 6.17 -1.12 -7.84
CA TRP A 155 6.63 -0.08 -6.94
C TRP A 155 5.52 0.36 -5.98
N ALA A 156 4.31 0.60 -6.50
CA ALA A 156 3.14 0.97 -5.69
C ALA A 156 2.76 -0.10 -4.66
N THR A 157 3.01 -1.38 -4.98
CA THR A 157 2.77 -2.51 -4.08
C THR A 157 3.99 -2.89 -3.23
N SER A 158 5.03 -2.06 -3.20
CA SER A 158 6.22 -2.32 -2.40
C SER A 158 5.92 -2.41 -0.89
N PRO A 159 6.75 -3.12 -0.10
CA PRO A 159 6.49 -3.33 1.33
C PRO A 159 6.51 -2.00 2.10
N SER A 160 5.51 -1.75 2.96
CA SER A 160 5.55 -0.63 3.91
C SER A 160 6.19 -1.08 5.22
N PHE A 161 6.86 -0.16 5.90
CA PHE A 161 7.28 -0.35 7.29
C PHE A 161 6.07 -0.35 8.22
N ARG A 162 6.12 -1.21 9.25
CA ARG A 162 5.12 -1.27 10.33
C ARG A 162 5.15 0.04 11.12
N GLY A 163 3.97 0.59 11.40
CA GLY A 163 3.79 1.79 12.22
C GLY A 163 2.31 2.15 12.31
N GLY A 164 1.87 2.65 13.47
CA GLY A 164 0.52 3.14 13.69
C GLY A 164 -0.54 2.14 14.13
N PRO A 165 -1.82 2.58 14.17
CA PRO A 165 -2.97 1.76 14.53
C PRO A 165 -3.08 0.50 13.66
N GLN A 166 -3.24 -0.66 14.30
CA GLN A 166 -3.23 -1.97 13.61
C GLN A 166 -4.32 -2.07 12.53
N THR A 167 -5.50 -1.52 12.77
CA THR A 167 -6.64 -1.58 11.84
C THR A 167 -6.34 -0.94 10.49
N GLU A 168 -5.72 0.23 10.45
CA GLU A 168 -5.44 0.93 9.19
C GLU A 168 -4.24 0.31 8.46
N PHE A 169 -3.24 -0.18 9.21
CA PHE A 169 -2.16 -0.98 8.62
C PHE A 169 -2.69 -2.27 7.97
N ASP A 170 -3.64 -2.94 8.61
CA ASP A 170 -4.30 -4.13 8.08
C ASP A 170 -5.10 -3.84 6.80
N ARG A 171 -5.77 -2.68 6.73
CA ARG A 171 -6.45 -2.20 5.52
C ARG A 171 -5.46 -1.94 4.40
N LEU A 172 -4.34 -1.26 4.68
CA LEU A 172 -3.28 -1.02 3.69
C LEU A 172 -2.73 -2.35 3.15
N LEU A 173 -2.44 -3.31 4.03
CA LEU A 173 -1.91 -4.61 3.67
C LEU A 173 -2.91 -5.42 2.83
N THR A 174 -4.20 -5.35 3.18
CA THR A 174 -5.28 -5.99 2.41
C THR A 174 -5.36 -5.40 1.00
N ASN A 175 -5.31 -4.07 0.86
CA ASN A 175 -5.25 -3.43 -0.46
C ASN A 175 -4.02 -3.91 -1.25
N LYS A 176 -2.83 -3.98 -0.62
CA LYS A 176 -1.60 -4.47 -1.28
C LYS A 176 -1.74 -5.90 -1.79
N ILE A 177 -2.33 -6.81 -1.00
CA ILE A 177 -2.60 -8.20 -1.42
C ILE A 177 -3.52 -8.21 -2.64
N ILE A 178 -4.61 -7.43 -2.61
CA ILE A 178 -5.58 -7.37 -3.71
C ILE A 178 -4.90 -6.83 -4.98
N PHE A 179 -4.22 -5.69 -4.90
CA PHE A 179 -3.60 -5.06 -6.07
C PHE A 179 -2.45 -5.89 -6.65
N SER A 180 -1.61 -6.50 -5.82
CA SER A 180 -0.54 -7.42 -6.31
C SER A 180 -1.12 -8.68 -6.97
N SER A 181 -2.20 -9.23 -6.42
CA SER A 181 -2.93 -10.35 -7.04
C SER A 181 -3.55 -9.97 -8.38
N ILE A 182 -4.18 -8.79 -8.48
CA ILE A 182 -4.73 -8.29 -9.74
C ILE A 182 -3.62 -8.08 -10.77
N SER A 183 -2.49 -7.47 -10.40
CA SER A 183 -1.35 -7.29 -11.29
C SER A 183 -0.79 -8.64 -11.80
N LEU A 184 -0.77 -9.68 -10.96
CA LEU A 184 -0.38 -11.03 -11.36
C LEU A 184 -1.36 -11.61 -12.38
N VAL A 185 -2.67 -11.50 -12.13
CA VAL A 185 -3.71 -11.95 -13.08
C VAL A 185 -3.62 -11.21 -14.41
N LEU A 186 -3.40 -9.89 -14.38
CA LEU A 186 -3.20 -9.08 -15.59
C LEU A 186 -1.97 -9.53 -16.38
N LEU A 187 -0.84 -9.79 -15.69
CA LEU A 187 0.37 -10.31 -16.33
C LEU A 187 0.09 -11.65 -17.03
N LEU A 188 -0.55 -12.59 -16.34
CA LEU A 188 -0.92 -13.89 -16.90
C LEU A 188 -1.87 -13.74 -18.10
N ALA A 189 -2.87 -12.86 -18.02
CA ALA A 189 -3.82 -12.60 -19.10
C ALA A 189 -3.11 -12.02 -20.35
N ILE A 190 -2.24 -11.03 -20.18
CA ILE A 190 -1.45 -10.44 -21.28
C ILE A 190 -0.51 -11.49 -21.89
N GLY A 191 0.16 -12.30 -21.05
CA GLY A 191 1.02 -13.38 -21.51
C GLY A 191 0.25 -14.45 -22.30
N TYR A 192 -0.96 -14.79 -21.85
CA TYR A 192 -1.85 -15.72 -22.54
C TYR A 192 -2.35 -15.17 -23.88
N ALA A 193 -2.79 -13.91 -23.91
CA ALA A 193 -3.24 -13.23 -25.13
C ALA A 193 -2.09 -13.12 -26.15
N SER A 194 -0.89 -12.75 -25.70
CA SER A 194 0.30 -12.67 -26.56
C SER A 194 0.64 -14.02 -27.20
N ARG A 195 0.54 -15.15 -26.45
CA ARG A 195 0.70 -16.50 -27.03
C ARG A 195 -0.36 -16.83 -28.08
N ARG A 196 -1.62 -16.44 -27.86
CA ARG A 196 -2.72 -16.68 -28.83
C ARG A 196 -2.50 -15.93 -30.15
N ILE A 197 -2.00 -14.70 -30.09
CA ILE A 197 -1.68 -13.91 -31.29
C ILE A 197 -0.56 -14.58 -32.09
N GLU A 198 0.44 -15.15 -31.42
CA GLU A 198 1.55 -15.85 -32.10
C GLU A 198 1.16 -17.18 -32.80
N ILE A 199 0.11 -17.87 -32.30
CA ILE A 199 -0.34 -19.17 -32.86
C ILE A 199 -1.24 -19.00 -34.10
N LYS A 200 -1.53 -17.77 -34.54
CA LYS A 200 -2.09 -17.50 -35.87
C LYS A 200 -0.98 -17.15 -36.89
N PRO A 201 -0.14 -18.09 -37.37
CA PRO A 201 0.62 -17.84 -38.58
C PRO A 201 -0.32 -17.88 -39.79
N ALA A 202 -0.02 -17.01 -40.75
CA ALA A 202 -0.76 -16.76 -41.97
C ALA A 202 -1.12 -18.03 -42.76
N THR A 203 -2.38 -18.47 -42.69
CA THR A 203 -2.98 -19.37 -43.68
C THR A 203 -3.64 -18.56 -44.79
N THR A 204 -2.93 -17.62 -45.43
CA THR A 204 -3.49 -16.94 -46.61
C THR A 204 -2.38 -16.44 -47.55
N LYS A 205 -2.35 -17.06 -48.73
CA LYS A 205 -1.59 -16.75 -49.97
C LYS A 205 -0.19 -17.36 -50.11
N SER A 206 -0.17 -18.62 -50.55
CA SER A 206 0.86 -19.12 -51.48
C SER A 206 0.32 -20.22 -52.42
N ILE A 207 -0.86 -20.04 -53.02
CA ILE A 207 -1.39 -20.96 -54.04
C ILE A 207 -1.84 -20.22 -55.31
N VAL A 208 -1.18 -19.12 -55.70
CA VAL A 208 -1.46 -18.47 -57.00
C VAL A 208 -0.20 -18.23 -57.84
N ASP A 209 0.97 -18.74 -57.42
CA ASP A 209 2.20 -18.65 -58.23
C ASP A 209 2.66 -20.04 -58.76
N GLN A 210 1.72 -20.97 -58.98
CA GLN A 210 2.05 -22.25 -59.65
C GLN A 210 1.31 -22.51 -60.96
N GLU A 211 0.37 -21.66 -61.39
CA GLU A 211 -0.25 -21.78 -62.71
C GLU A 211 -0.60 -20.40 -63.27
N ALA A 212 0.37 -19.76 -63.95
CA ALA A 212 0.14 -18.85 -65.09
C ALA A 212 1.49 -18.46 -65.74
#